data_AF-A0A359MMN9-F1
#
_entry.id   AF-A0A359MMN9-F1
#
_cell.length_a   1.000
_cell.length_b   1.000
_cell.length_c   1.000
_cell.angle_alpha   90.00
_cell.angle_beta   90.00
_cell.angle_gamma   90.00
#
_symmetry.space_group_name_H-M   'P 1'
#
loop_
_entity.id
_entity.type
_entity.pdbx_description
1 polymer ?
#
loop_
_entity_poly.entity_id
_entity_poly.type
_entity_poly.pdbx_seq_one_letter_code
_entity_poly.pdbx_strand_id
1 'polypeptide(L)'
;KIGPGPIPIETEEGWLLIYHGVINTCNGFVYRMGSALLDIDQPWKVILRSKDYILAPHELYECIGDVPNVTFPCATLTDADTGRIAIYYGCADTVTGLAFTTVEELMNHMKENPL
;
A
#
# COMPACT_ATOMS: atom_id res chain seq x y z
N LYS A 1 10.64 4.59 -8.10
CA LYS A 1 11.05 3.21 -7.70
C LYS A 1 9.88 2.55 -6.99
N ILE A 2 9.80 1.22 -6.96
CA ILE A 2 8.78 0.49 -6.20
C ILE A 2 9.41 -0.68 -5.44
N GLY A 3 8.74 -1.14 -4.39
CA GLY A 3 9.09 -2.36 -3.68
C GLY A 3 7.88 -2.95 -2.95
N PRO A 4 7.88 -4.27 -2.68
CA PRO A 4 6.81 -4.91 -1.91
C PRO A 4 6.77 -4.35 -0.48
N GLY A 5 5.58 -4.34 0.12
CA GLY A 5 5.40 -4.02 1.53
C GLY A 5 5.02 -5.28 2.33
N PRO A 6 3.77 -5.41 2.79
CA PRO A 6 3.29 -6.57 3.53
C PRO A 6 3.20 -7.84 2.66
N ILE A 7 2.98 -8.97 3.33
CA ILE A 7 2.70 -10.26 2.68
C ILE A 7 1.46 -10.12 1.79
N PRO A 8 1.49 -10.60 0.53
CA PRO A 8 0.32 -10.59 -0.34
C PRO A 8 -0.86 -11.35 0.28
N ILE A 9 -2.06 -10.80 0.14
CA ILE A 9 -3.30 -11.40 0.66
C ILE A 9 -3.93 -12.22 -0.46
N GLU A 10 -4.16 -13.50 -0.23
CA GLU A 10 -4.89 -14.36 -1.17
C GLU A 10 -6.36 -13.92 -1.23
N THR A 11 -6.90 -13.79 -2.44
CA THR A 11 -8.32 -13.49 -2.69
C THR A 11 -8.82 -14.37 -3.83
N GLU A 12 -10.14 -14.48 -4.01
CA GLU A 12 -10.73 -15.21 -5.14
C GLU A 12 -10.33 -14.62 -6.51
N GLU A 13 -9.96 -13.34 -6.56
CA GLU A 13 -9.54 -12.65 -7.78
C GLU A 13 -8.02 -12.70 -8.04
N GLY A 14 -7.23 -13.17 -7.07
CA GLY A 14 -5.76 -13.23 -7.12
C GLY A 14 -5.07 -12.74 -5.85
N TRP A 15 -3.76 -12.49 -5.94
CA TRP A 15 -2.97 -11.97 -4.82
C TRP A 15 -3.08 -10.45 -4.74
N LEU A 16 -3.72 -9.94 -3.69
CA LEU A 16 -3.74 -8.51 -3.38
C LEU A 16 -2.39 -8.12 -2.74
N LEU A 17 -1.61 -7.34 -3.47
CA LEU A 17 -0.33 -6.79 -3.04
C LEU A 17 -0.49 -5.30 -2.70
N ILE A 18 -0.15 -4.93 -1.46
CA ILE A 18 0.12 -3.54 -1.09
C ILE A 18 1.62 -3.30 -1.24
N TYR A 19 1.99 -2.22 -1.93
CA TYR A 19 3.39 -1.92 -2.26
C TYR A 19 3.67 -0.44 -2.02
N HIS A 20 4.95 -0.08 -1.85
CA HIS A 20 5.36 1.31 -1.79
C HIS A 20 5.88 1.80 -3.15
N GLY A 21 5.62 3.08 -3.44
CA GLY A 21 6.13 3.82 -4.59
C GLY A 21 6.89 5.05 -4.14
N VAL A 22 7.96 5.37 -4.86
CA VAL A 22 8.85 6.50 -4.56
C VAL A 22 8.90 7.46 -5.73
N ILE A 23 8.60 8.73 -5.46
CA ILE A 23 8.90 9.87 -6.32
C ILE A 23 10.10 10.64 -5.77
N ASN A 24 10.96 11.13 -6.65
CA ASN A 24 12.08 12.01 -6.29
C ASN A 24 11.72 13.46 -6.59
N THR A 25 11.83 14.32 -5.58
CA THR A 25 11.60 15.77 -5.68
C THR A 25 12.93 16.51 -5.63
N CYS A 26 12.92 17.84 -5.73
CA CYS A 26 14.13 18.64 -5.52
C CYS A 26 14.71 18.52 -4.09
N ASN A 27 13.88 18.12 -3.11
CA ASN A 27 14.24 18.05 -1.69
C ASN A 27 14.26 16.60 -1.16
N GLY A 28 14.39 15.62 -2.05
CA GLY A 28 14.50 14.20 -1.69
C GLY A 28 13.26 13.38 -2.03
N PHE A 29 13.17 12.20 -1.40
CA PHE A 29 12.17 11.20 -1.73
C PHE A 29 10.85 11.41 -0.99
N VAL A 30 9.75 11.02 -1.63
CA VAL A 30 8.42 10.87 -1.00
C VAL A 30 7.95 9.45 -1.23
N TYR A 31 7.64 8.73 -0.15
CA TYR A 31 7.18 7.35 -0.17
C TYR A 31 5.67 7.28 0.05
N ARG A 32 4.96 6.61 -0.86
CA ARG A 32 3.51 6.45 -0.85
C ARG A 32 3.15 4.97 -1.01
N MET A 33 1.93 4.60 -0.64
CA MET A 33 1.42 3.24 -0.81
C MET A 33 0.50 3.14 -2.02
N GLY A 34 0.54 2.02 -2.72
CA GLY A 34 -0.42 1.65 -3.75
C GLY A 34 -0.84 0.19 -3.61
N SER A 35 -1.77 -0.24 -4.46
CA SER A 35 -2.25 -1.63 -4.50
C SER A 35 -2.16 -2.21 -5.91
N ALA A 36 -1.95 -3.52 -5.98
CA ALA A 36 -1.98 -4.30 -7.21
C ALA A 36 -2.63 -5.65 -6.95
N LEU A 37 -3.27 -6.21 -7.96
CA LEU A 37 -3.76 -7.58 -7.98
C LEU A 37 -2.86 -8.39 -8.92
N LEU A 38 -2.34 -9.51 -8.42
CA LEU A 38 -1.48 -10.41 -9.17
C LEU A 38 -2.20 -11.74 -9.41
N ASP A 39 -1.81 -12.42 -10.48
CA ASP A 39 -2.37 -13.72 -10.83
C ASP A 39 -2.09 -14.79 -9.76
N ILE A 40 -3.09 -15.60 -9.43
CA ILE A 40 -3.06 -16.58 -8.33
C ILE A 40 -1.98 -17.65 -8.53
N ASP A 41 -1.83 -18.14 -9.76
CA ASP A 41 -0.90 -19.22 -10.13
C ASP A 41 0.46 -18.66 -10.58
N GLN A 42 0.44 -17.46 -11.17
CA GLN A 42 1.60 -16.83 -11.80
C GLN A 42 1.79 -15.39 -11.28
N PRO A 43 2.18 -15.19 -10.00
CA PRO A 43 2.14 -13.90 -9.31
C PRO A 43 3.05 -12.81 -9.91
N TRP A 44 3.92 -13.13 -10.87
CA TRP A 44 4.64 -12.13 -11.65
C TRP A 44 3.76 -11.43 -12.71
N LYS A 45 2.57 -11.94 -12.99
CA LYS A 45 1.58 -11.31 -13.87
C LYS A 45 0.69 -10.38 -13.06
N VAL A 46 0.76 -9.10 -13.39
CA VAL A 46 -0.12 -8.07 -12.81
C VAL A 46 -1.46 -8.09 -13.55
N ILE A 47 -2.55 -8.34 -12.83
CA ILE A 47 -3.93 -8.31 -13.36
C ILE A 47 -4.48 -6.89 -13.30
N LEU A 48 -4.35 -6.24 -12.13
CA LEU A 48 -4.77 -4.86 -11.90
C LEU A 48 -3.72 -4.13 -11.08
N ARG A 49 -3.66 -2.81 -11.24
CA ARG A 49 -2.77 -1.96 -10.45
C ARG A 49 -3.38 -0.56 -10.35
N SER A 50 -3.43 -0.01 -9.14
CA SER A 50 -3.89 1.36 -8.95
C SER A 50 -2.94 2.35 -9.62
N LYS A 51 -3.50 3.30 -10.38
CA LYS A 51 -2.76 4.44 -10.93
C LYS A 51 -2.36 5.42 -9.83
N ASP A 52 -3.29 5.69 -8.94
CA ASP A 52 -3.11 6.59 -7.81
C ASP A 52 -2.64 5.82 -6.57
N TYR A 53 -2.08 6.57 -5.62
CA TYR A 53 -1.71 6.03 -4.31
C TYR A 53 -2.96 5.88 -3.44
N ILE A 54 -2.95 4.87 -2.57
CA ILE A 54 -4.00 4.65 -1.55
C ILE A 54 -3.70 5.42 -0.26
N LEU A 55 -2.43 5.73 0.01
CA LEU A 55 -1.99 6.54 1.15
C LEU A 55 -0.70 7.27 0.81
N ALA A 56 -0.60 8.53 1.25
CA ALA A 56 0.57 9.37 1.09
C ALA A 56 0.83 10.16 2.39
N PRO A 57 2.07 10.58 2.66
CA PRO A 57 2.38 11.40 3.82
C PRO A 57 1.55 12.69 3.80
N HIS A 58 0.77 12.89 4.85
CA HIS A 58 -0.06 14.08 5.04
C HIS A 58 -0.03 14.56 6.48
N GLU A 59 -0.11 13.62 7.43
CA GLU A 59 -0.12 13.94 8.83
C GLU A 59 1.28 14.35 9.32
N LEU A 60 1.33 15.12 10.41
CA LEU A 60 2.59 15.63 10.96
C LEU A 60 3.60 14.51 11.25
N TYR A 61 3.13 13.37 11.77
CA TYR A 61 3.98 12.22 12.11
C TYR A 61 4.47 11.44 10.88
N GLU A 62 3.95 11.72 9.68
CA GLU A 62 4.38 11.12 8.40
C GLU A 62 5.30 12.07 7.62
N CYS A 63 5.11 13.37 7.83
CA CYS A 63 5.86 14.43 7.16
C CYS A 63 7.11 14.86 7.94
N ILE A 64 7.14 14.66 9.26
CA ILE A 64 8.22 15.11 10.15
C ILE A 64 8.74 13.94 10.98
N GLY A 65 10.04 13.69 10.91
CA GLY A 65 10.74 12.62 11.60
C GLY A 65 12.18 12.48 11.10
N ASP A 66 12.82 11.36 11.42
CA ASP A 66 14.18 11.02 11.00
C ASP A 66 14.34 11.02 9.47
N VAL A 67 13.33 10.55 8.75
CA VAL A 67 13.23 10.67 7.29
C VAL A 67 11.87 11.25 6.89
N PRO A 68 11.79 12.56 6.56
CA PRO A 68 10.53 13.21 6.19
C PRO A 68 9.80 12.56 5.00
N ASN A 69 8.47 12.67 4.98
CA ASN A 69 7.60 12.28 3.87
C ASN A 69 7.64 10.78 3.54
N VAL A 70 7.53 9.94 4.58
CA VAL A 70 7.51 8.48 4.44
C VAL A 70 6.23 7.90 4.99
N THR A 71 5.55 7.11 4.16
CA THR A 71 4.50 6.17 4.57
C THR A 71 4.82 4.80 3.98
N PHE A 72 5.32 3.88 4.81
CA PHE A 72 5.94 2.64 4.36
C PHE A 72 5.24 1.39 4.96
N PRO A 73 4.46 0.62 4.18
CA PRO A 73 3.67 -0.48 4.72
C PRO A 73 4.54 -1.72 4.93
N CYS A 74 4.44 -2.33 6.11
CA CYS A 74 5.26 -3.49 6.49
C CYS A 74 4.42 -4.73 6.80
N ALA A 75 3.23 -4.57 7.39
CA ALA A 75 2.39 -5.70 7.78
C ALA A 75 0.91 -5.38 7.63
N THR A 76 0.13 -6.41 7.34
CA THR A 76 -1.32 -6.36 7.34
C THR A 76 -1.89 -7.47 8.20
N LEU A 77 -2.97 -7.18 8.90
CA LEU A 77 -3.87 -8.19 9.45
C LEU A 77 -5.17 -8.14 8.67
N THR A 78 -5.61 -9.29 8.19
CA THR A 78 -6.83 -9.42 7.40
C THR A 78 -7.81 -10.33 8.13
N ASP A 79 -9.03 -9.84 8.31
CA ASP A 79 -10.15 -10.62 8.82
C ASP A 79 -10.90 -11.24 7.63
N ALA A 80 -10.83 -12.56 7.48
CA ALA A 80 -11.42 -13.27 6.34
C ALA A 80 -12.96 -13.19 6.33
N ASP A 81 -13.61 -13.13 7.51
CA ASP A 81 -15.08 -13.13 7.60
C ASP A 81 -15.68 -11.79 7.16
N THR A 82 -14.96 -10.69 7.41
CA THR A 82 -15.44 -9.33 7.11
C THR A 82 -14.69 -8.63 5.99
N GLY A 83 -13.56 -9.20 5.53
CA GLY A 83 -12.63 -8.56 4.59
C GLY A 83 -11.93 -7.31 5.13
N ARG A 84 -11.90 -7.09 6.45
CA ARG A 84 -11.27 -5.90 7.06
C ARG A 84 -9.76 -6.05 7.04
N ILE A 85 -9.06 -4.96 6.74
CA ILE A 85 -7.59 -4.91 6.71
C ILE A 85 -7.12 -3.83 7.69
N ALA A 86 -6.21 -4.19 8.58
CA ALA A 86 -5.42 -3.25 9.36
C ALA A 86 -3.98 -3.22 8.83
N ILE A 87 -3.51 -2.07 8.36
CA ILE A 87 -2.20 -1.88 7.74
C ILE A 87 -1.26 -1.18 8.73
N TYR A 88 -0.21 -1.88 9.16
CA TYR A 88 0.87 -1.30 9.96
C TYR A 88 1.91 -0.72 9.01
N TYR A 89 2.19 0.57 9.17
CA TYR A 89 3.13 1.29 8.32
C TYR A 89 4.08 2.16 9.13
N GLY A 90 5.32 2.29 8.66
CA GLY A 90 6.29 3.24 9.17
C GLY A 90 5.93 4.66 8.71
N CYS A 91 6.01 5.60 9.63
CA CYS A 91 5.77 7.03 9.38
C CYS A 91 7.05 7.81 9.65
N ALA A 92 7.53 8.53 8.64
CA ALA A 92 8.75 9.33 8.67
C ALA A 92 10.01 8.61 9.21
N ASP A 93 10.09 7.27 9.03
CA ASP A 93 11.09 6.38 9.64
C ASP A 93 11.24 6.53 11.17
N THR A 94 10.19 6.98 11.85
CA THR A 94 10.25 7.38 13.27
C THR A 94 9.25 6.62 14.14
N VAL A 95 8.00 6.49 13.67
CA VAL A 95 6.92 5.85 14.43
C VAL A 95 6.15 4.86 13.56
N THR A 96 5.32 4.03 14.20
CA THR A 96 4.39 3.13 13.50
C THR A 96 2.99 3.73 13.51
N GLY A 97 2.41 3.90 12.32
CA GLY A 97 1.01 4.23 12.09
C GLY A 97 0.16 2.99 11.81
N LEU A 98 -1.16 3.16 11.91
CA LEU A 98 -2.15 2.14 11.61
C LEU A 98 -3.25 2.75 10.72
N ALA A 99 -3.48 2.14 9.56
CA ALA A 99 -4.56 2.51 8.65
C ALA A 99 -5.55 1.35 8.49
N PHE A 100 -6.79 1.66 8.15
CA PHE A 100 -7.85 0.67 7.97
C PHE A 100 -8.50 0.81 6.60
N THR A 101 -8.86 -0.32 6.01
CA THR A 101 -9.63 -0.42 4.75
C THR A 101 -10.26 -1.81 4.68
N THR A 102 -10.87 -2.17 3.54
CA THR A 102 -11.34 -3.52 3.25
C THR A 102 -10.75 -4.04 1.95
N VAL A 103 -10.74 -5.36 1.78
CA VAL A 103 -10.37 -6.00 0.52
C VAL A 103 -11.21 -5.42 -0.63
N GLU A 104 -12.54 -5.33 -0.43
CA GLU A 104 -13.47 -4.82 -1.43
C GLU A 104 -13.15 -3.37 -1.84
N GLU A 105 -12.87 -2.49 -0.89
CA GLU A 105 -12.55 -1.08 -1.18
C GLU A 105 -11.28 -0.95 -2.02
N LEU A 106 -10.22 -1.69 -1.69
CA LEU A 106 -8.99 -1.70 -2.47
C LEU A 106 -9.19 -2.27 -3.88
N MET A 107 -10.00 -3.32 -4.01
CA MET A 107 -10.32 -3.93 -5.30
C MET A 107 -11.13 -2.98 -6.18
N ASN A 108 -12.15 -2.33 -5.63
CA ASN A 108 -12.95 -1.34 -6.33
C ASN A 108 -12.10 -0.15 -6.76
N HIS A 109 -11.25 0.38 -5.87
CA HIS A 109 -10.34 1.47 -6.19
C HIS A 109 -9.42 1.14 -7.39
N MET A 110 -8.86 -0.07 -7.45
CA MET A 110 -8.02 -0.51 -8.58
C MET A 110 -8.81 -0.66 -9.88
N LYS A 111 -10.06 -1.15 -9.81
CA LYS A 111 -10.94 -1.31 -10.99
C LYS A 111 -11.39 0.05 -11.55
N GLU A 112 -11.64 1.02 -10.68
CA GLU A 112 -12.05 2.38 -11.06
C GLU A 112 -10.88 3.23 -11.56
N ASN A 113 -9.68 3.02 -11.01
CA ASN A 113 -8.49 3.84 -11.29
C ASN A 113 -7.30 2.97 -11.76
N PRO A 114 -7.42 2.22 -12.87
CA PRO A 114 -6.36 1.35 -13.35
C PRO A 114 -5.18 2.16 -13.92
N LEU A 115 -3.96 1.65 -13.70
CA LEU A 115 -2.73 2.15 -14.32
C LEU A 115 -2.66 1.82 -15.82
#